data_AF-T0QSA8-F1
#
_entry.id   AF-T0QSA8-F1
#
_cell.length_a   1.000
_cell.length_b   1.000
_cell.length_c   1.000
_cell.angle_alpha   90.00
_cell.angle_beta   90.00
_cell.angle_gamma   90.00
#
_symmetry.space_group_name_H-M   'P 1'
#
loop_
_entity.id
_entity.type
_entity.pdbx_description
1 polymer ?
#
loop_
_entity_poly.entity_id
_entity_poly.type
_entity_poly.pdbx_seq_one_letter_code
_entity_poly.pdbx_strand_id
1 'polypeptide(L)'
;MLHIQTVAPRYSASNKSQTNHYLDLADQSIFDILAKDDGSDKTTTWTHVKVTDGVSVDRGVNAHSPWNAIKATTTVHCSANDLAEDLGNVIR
;
A
#
# COMPACT_ATOMS: atom_id res chain seq x y z
N MET A 1 -51.66 24.09 10.19
CA MET A 1 -50.29 24.62 10.36
C MET A 1 -49.35 23.43 10.37
N LEU A 2 -48.76 23.08 9.22
CA LEU A 2 -47.89 21.92 9.06
C LEU A 2 -46.47 22.29 9.55
N HIS A 3 -45.97 21.64 10.59
CA HIS A 3 -44.58 21.75 11.02
C HIS A 3 -43.72 20.87 10.11
N ILE A 4 -43.01 21.48 9.17
CA ILE A 4 -41.97 20.80 8.39
C ILE A 4 -40.71 20.80 9.27
N GLN A 5 -40.35 19.63 9.81
CA GLN A 5 -39.03 19.44 10.40
C GLN A 5 -38.01 19.34 9.27
N THR A 6 -37.19 20.38 9.11
CA THR A 6 -36.04 20.37 8.21
C THR A 6 -35.02 19.38 8.77
N VAL A 7 -34.97 18.17 8.22
CA VAL A 7 -33.91 17.19 8.54
C VAL A 7 -32.64 17.70 7.85
N ALA A 8 -31.75 18.33 8.61
CA ALA A 8 -30.42 18.68 8.11
C ALA A 8 -29.71 17.38 7.67
N PRO A 9 -29.03 17.37 6.51
CA PRO A 9 -28.26 16.20 6.11
C PRO A 9 -27.18 15.95 7.17
N ARG A 10 -27.21 14.77 7.80
CA ARG A 10 -26.11 14.27 8.65
C ARG A 10 -24.92 13.94 7.76
N TYR A 11 -24.30 14.97 7.19
CA TYR A 11 -23.06 14.83 6.46
C TYR A 11 -21.90 15.21 7.39
N SER A 12 -20.85 14.37 7.40
CA SER A 12 -19.45 14.82 7.54
C SER A 12 -18.74 14.77 8.91
N ALA A 13 -19.02 13.82 9.80
CA ALA A 13 -18.11 13.52 10.92
C ALA A 13 -17.51 12.10 10.81
N SER A 14 -18.35 11.08 10.65
CA SER A 14 -17.92 9.69 10.47
C SER A 14 -17.05 9.50 9.23
N ASN A 15 -17.41 10.16 8.13
CA ASN A 15 -16.68 10.04 6.86
C ASN A 15 -15.26 10.64 6.96
N LYS A 16 -15.09 11.76 7.64
CA LYS A 16 -13.77 12.38 7.84
C LYS A 16 -12.87 11.56 8.76
N SER A 17 -13.43 11.05 9.86
CA SER A 17 -12.69 10.19 10.79
C SER A 17 -12.20 8.91 10.12
N GLN A 18 -13.03 8.33 9.25
CA GLN A 18 -12.68 7.12 8.51
C GLN A 18 -11.65 7.42 7.41
N THR A 19 -11.79 8.54 6.69
CA THR A 19 -10.78 8.99 5.72
C THR A 19 -9.42 9.16 6.39
N ASN A 20 -9.35 9.88 7.52
CA ASN A 20 -8.09 10.08 8.23
C ASN A 20 -7.48 8.76 8.68
N HIS A 21 -8.30 7.83 9.20
CA HIS A 21 -7.82 6.51 9.57
C HIS A 21 -7.18 5.74 8.40
N TYR A 22 -7.76 5.81 7.20
CA TYR A 22 -7.17 5.19 6.02
C TYR A 22 -5.86 5.84 5.58
N LEU A 23 -5.74 7.16 5.72
CA LEU A 23 -4.50 7.87 5.43
C LEU A 23 -3.39 7.47 6.41
N ASP A 24 -3.71 7.39 7.71
CA ASP A 24 -2.76 6.94 8.73
C ASP A 24 -2.27 5.51 8.45
N LEU A 25 -3.18 4.61 8.04
CA LEU A 25 -2.83 3.25 7.64
C LEU A 25 -1.97 3.21 6.39
N ALA A 26 -2.23 4.08 5.41
CA ALA A 26 -1.44 4.17 4.19
C ALA A 26 -0.01 4.63 4.49
N ASP A 27 0.14 5.68 5.31
CA ASP A 27 1.45 6.19 5.73
C ASP A 27 2.25 5.11 6.47
N GLN A 28 1.62 4.42 7.43
CA GLN A 28 2.28 3.31 8.14
C GLN A 28 2.71 2.19 7.18
N SER A 29 1.87 1.86 6.20
CA SER A 29 2.17 0.82 5.21
C SER A 29 3.38 1.19 4.34
N ILE A 30 3.54 2.47 3.99
CA ILE A 30 4.72 2.96 3.25
C ILE A 30 5.99 2.75 4.08
N PHE A 31 5.98 3.15 5.36
CA PHE A 31 7.12 2.94 6.24
C PHE A 31 7.48 1.45 6.39
N ASP A 32 6.48 0.59 6.56
CA ASP A 32 6.69 -0.85 6.74
C ASP A 32 7.28 -1.52 5.49
N ILE A 33 6.90 -1.06 4.30
CA ILE A 33 7.44 -1.54 3.02
C ILE A 33 8.89 -1.07 2.83
N LEU A 34 9.17 0.21 3.08
CA LEU A 34 10.53 0.75 2.96
C LEU A 34 11.49 0.07 3.93
N ALA A 35 11.06 -0.20 5.16
CA ALA A 35 11.88 -0.92 6.14
C ALA A 35 12.19 -2.36 5.72
N LYS A 36 11.27 -3.01 4.99
CA LYS A 36 11.50 -4.35 4.43
C LYS A 36 12.45 -4.33 3.24
N ASP A 37 12.39 -3.28 2.43
CA ASP A 37 13.20 -3.11 1.25
C ASP A 37 14.66 -2.77 1.58
N ASP A 38 14.87 -1.85 2.53
CA ASP A 38 16.20 -1.41 2.98
C ASP A 38 16.86 -2.37 4.00
N GLY A 39 16.09 -3.37 4.48
CA GLY A 39 16.54 -4.39 5.41
C GLY A 39 16.62 -3.94 6.87
N SER A 40 16.06 -2.79 7.23
CA SER A 40 15.92 -2.35 8.63
C SER A 40 14.88 -3.19 9.39
N ASP A 41 13.87 -3.74 8.70
CA ASP A 41 12.96 -4.74 9.26
C ASP A 41 13.69 -6.08 9.47
N LYS A 42 13.85 -6.46 10.75
CA LYS A 42 14.48 -7.73 11.15
C LYS A 42 13.50 -8.89 11.32
N THR A 43 12.21 -8.64 11.17
CA THR A 43 11.15 -9.65 11.29
C THR A 43 10.86 -10.37 9.98
N THR A 44 11.37 -9.84 8.87
CA THR A 44 11.23 -10.41 7.53
C THR A 44 12.52 -11.08 7.09
N THR A 45 12.45 -12.37 6.77
CA THR A 45 13.58 -13.12 6.17
C THR A 45 13.33 -13.32 4.69
N TRP A 46 14.21 -12.78 3.85
CA TRP A 46 14.13 -12.90 2.39
C TRP A 46 14.81 -14.16 1.88
N THR A 47 14.21 -14.81 0.91
CA THR A 47 14.79 -15.93 0.18
C THR A 47 14.52 -15.76 -1.32
N HIS A 48 15.57 -15.87 -2.12
CA HIS A 48 15.44 -15.84 -3.57
C HIS A 48 14.63 -17.03 -4.06
N VAL A 49 13.65 -16.77 -4.94
CA VAL A 49 12.76 -17.80 -5.49
C VAL A 49 13.18 -18.16 -6.91
N LYS A 50 13.25 -17.18 -7.80
CA LYS A 50 13.57 -17.38 -9.22
C LYS A 50 13.91 -16.06 -9.91
N VAL A 51 14.53 -16.19 -11.08
CA VAL A 51 14.57 -15.15 -12.11
C VAL A 51 13.81 -15.65 -13.33
N THR A 52 12.87 -14.86 -13.85
CA THR A 52 12.17 -15.13 -15.12
C THR A 52 11.98 -13.83 -15.87
N ASP A 53 12.25 -13.83 -17.17
CA ASP A 53 12.00 -12.66 -18.04
C ASP A 53 12.63 -11.35 -17.54
N GLY A 54 13.83 -11.45 -16.95
CA GLY A 54 14.56 -10.29 -16.37
C GLY A 54 14.03 -9.82 -15.01
N VAL A 55 13.01 -10.48 -14.45
CA VAL A 55 12.45 -10.17 -13.13
C VAL A 55 13.04 -11.12 -12.08
N SER A 56 13.71 -10.57 -11.07
CA SER A 56 14.09 -11.29 -9.86
C SER A 56 12.91 -11.32 -8.90
N VAL A 57 12.60 -12.50 -8.37
CA VAL A 57 11.53 -12.70 -7.38
C VAL A 57 12.12 -13.24 -6.08
N ASP A 58 11.83 -12.55 -5.00
CA ASP A 58 12.23 -12.88 -3.64
C ASP A 58 10.99 -13.00 -2.75
N ARG A 59 10.99 -14.01 -1.87
CA ARG A 59 9.92 -14.26 -0.90
C ARG A 59 10.39 -13.88 0.50
N GLY A 60 9.66 -12.98 1.15
CA GLY A 60 9.86 -12.57 2.53
C GLY A 60 8.94 -13.34 3.46
N VAL A 61 9.49 -14.15 4.36
CA VAL A 61 8.73 -14.79 5.43
C VAL A 61 8.72 -13.84 6.63
N ASN A 62 7.53 -13.40 7.05
CA ASN A 62 7.35 -12.53 8.21
C ASN A 62 6.98 -13.38 9.44
N ALA A 63 7.74 -13.26 10.53
CA ALA A 63 7.54 -14.03 11.75
C ALA A 63 6.16 -13.83 12.42
N HIS A 64 5.48 -12.72 12.14
CA HIS A 64 4.22 -12.33 12.78
C HIS A 64 3.02 -12.38 11.85
N SER A 65 3.18 -12.87 10.62
CA SER A 65 2.10 -12.94 9.62
C SER A 65 2.01 -14.34 9.01
N PRO A 66 0.80 -14.88 8.83
CA PRO A 66 0.61 -16.10 8.04
C PRO A 66 0.84 -15.86 6.54
N TRP A 67 0.98 -14.61 6.12
CA TRP A 67 1.20 -14.21 4.73
C TRP A 67 2.66 -13.88 4.47
N ASN A 68 3.16 -14.30 3.31
CA ASN A 68 4.50 -13.95 2.84
C ASN A 68 4.48 -12.60 2.10
N ALA A 69 5.54 -11.81 2.28
CA ALA A 69 5.84 -10.67 1.42
C ALA A 69 6.48 -11.17 0.11
N ILE A 70 6.21 -10.47 -0.99
CA ILE A 70 6.81 -10.76 -2.29
C ILE A 70 7.51 -9.49 -2.76
N LYS A 71 8.78 -9.63 -3.14
CA LYS A 71 9.56 -8.57 -3.79
C LYS A 71 9.86 -9.03 -5.21
N ALA A 72 9.48 -8.20 -6.18
CA ALA A 72 9.80 -8.39 -7.58
C ALA A 72 10.63 -7.19 -8.05
N THR A 73 11.80 -7.45 -8.63
CA THR A 73 12.73 -6.40 -9.06
C THR A 73 13.12 -6.62 -10.51
N THR A 74 13.04 -5.56 -11.30
CA THR A 74 13.46 -5.53 -12.69
C THR A 74 13.99 -4.14 -13.03
N THR A 75 14.62 -4.02 -14.19
CA THR A 75 15.02 -2.72 -14.75
C THR A 75 14.08 -2.37 -15.90
N VAL A 76 13.60 -1.13 -15.91
CA VAL A 76 12.74 -0.60 -16.97
C VAL A 76 13.38 0.62 -17.64
N HIS A 77 12.99 0.90 -18.87
CA HIS A 77 13.55 1.98 -19.69
C HIS A 77 12.65 3.23 -19.70
N CYS A 78 12.23 3.69 -18.53
CA CYS A 78 11.45 4.93 -18.36
C CYS A 78 11.85 5.64 -17.06
N SER A 79 11.40 6.87 -16.87
CA SER A 79 11.62 7.56 -15.60
C SER A 79 10.75 6.96 -14.48
N ALA A 80 11.17 7.13 -13.23
CA ALA A 80 10.37 6.69 -12.09
C ALA A 80 8.99 7.39 -12.02
N ASN A 81 8.91 8.64 -12.49
CA ASN A 81 7.66 9.39 -12.51
C ASN A 81 6.68 8.83 -13.53
N ASP A 82 7.13 8.53 -14.75
CA ASP A 82 6.28 7.95 -15.80
C ASP A 82 5.72 6.58 -15.35
N LEU A 83 6.57 5.78 -14.71
CA LEU A 83 6.18 4.48 -14.16
C LEU A 83 5.14 4.63 -13.03
N ALA A 84 5.34 5.59 -12.12
CA ALA A 84 4.42 5.83 -11.01
C ALA A 84 3.06 6.37 -11.49
N GLU A 85 3.04 7.20 -12.53
CA GLU A 85 1.81 7.70 -13.15
C GLU A 85 1.00 6.57 -13.77
N ASP A 86 1.66 5.67 -14.52
CA ASP A 86 0.99 4.50 -15.12
C ASP A 86 0.43 3.56 -14.04
N LEU A 87 1.18 3.29 -12.96
CA LEU A 87 0.71 2.47 -11.84
C LEU A 87 -0.52 3.07 -11.16
N GLY A 88 -0.55 4.39 -10.97
CA GLY A 88 -1.68 5.11 -10.41
C GLY A 88 -2.94 5.01 -11.28
N ASN A 89 -2.78 4.85 -12.60
CA ASN A 89 -3.88 4.70 -13.55
C ASN A 89 -4.46 3.28 -13.56
N VAL A 90 -3.64 2.25 -13.31
CA VAL A 90 -4.07 0.83 -13.26
C VAL A 90 -4.96 0.52 -12.05
N ILE A 91 -4.92 1.33 -10.99
CA ILE A 91 -5.66 1.11 -9.72
C ILE A 91 -7.07 1.76 -9.73
N ARG A 92 -7.50 2.41 -10.82
CA ARG A 92 -8.84 2.99 -10.98
C ARG A 92 -9.76 2.13 -11.84
#